data_AF-A0A392RCW3-F1
#
_entry.id   AF-A0A392RCW3-F1
#
_cell.length_a   1.000
_cell.length_b   1.000
_cell.length_c   1.000
_cell.angle_alpha   90.00
_cell.angle_beta   90.00
_cell.angle_gamma   90.00
#
_symmetry.space_group_name_H-M   'P 1'
#
loop_
_entity.id
_entity.type
_entity.pdbx_description
1 polymer ?
#
loop_
_entity_poly.entity_id
_entity_poly.type
_entity_poly.pdbx_seq_one_letter_code
_entity_poly.pdbx_strand_id
1 'polypeptide(L)' 'MENEDIIELKITWQEAQGLLRPPPNHVPSIVVIEGFEFEEYE' A
#
# COMPACT_ATOMS: atom_id res chain seq x y z
N MET A 1 -21.75 -17.77 17.29
CA MET A 1 -20.98 -17.00 16.30
C MET A 1 -19.78 -16.48 17.05
N GLU A 2 -18.60 -17.00 16.72
CA GLU A 2 -17.35 -16.46 17.26
C GLU A 2 -17.30 -14.97 16.90
N ASN A 3 -17.13 -14.12 17.90
CA ASN A 3 -16.74 -12.74 17.64
C ASN A 3 -15.36 -12.85 16.99
N GLU A 4 -15.27 -12.59 15.69
CA GLU A 4 -13.98 -12.44 15.02
C GLU A 4 -13.19 -11.39 15.81
N ASP A 5 -12.03 -11.76 16.34
CA ASP A 5 -11.14 -10.85 17.06
C ASP A 5 -10.68 -9.76 16.07
N ILE A 6 -11.38 -8.63 16.05
CA ILE A 6 -11.00 -7.48 15.23
C ILE A 6 -9.74 -6.87 15.84
N ILE A 7 -8.64 -6.96 15.10
CA ILE A 7 -7.37 -6.31 15.46
C ILE A 7 -7.25 -5.02 14.63
N GLU A 8 -7.21 -3.88 15.33
CA GLU A 8 -6.96 -2.56 14.72
C GLU A 8 -5.46 -2.26 14.68
N LEU A 9 -4.95 -1.86 13.51
CA LEU A 9 -3.57 -1.41 13.34
C LEU A 9 -3.53 0.11 13.13
N LYS A 10 -2.87 0.84 14.04
CA LYS A 10 -2.62 2.28 13.93
C LYS A 10 -1.22 2.52 13.40
N ILE A 11 -1.14 2.90 12.14
CA ILE A 11 0.12 3.17 11.42
C ILE A 11 0.01 4.47 10.64
N THR A 12 1.17 5.04 10.33
CA THR A 12 1.29 6.18 9.42
C THR A 12 1.08 5.75 7.97
N TRP A 13 0.82 6.73 7.10
CA TRP A 13 0.70 6.48 5.66
C TRP A 13 1.98 5.89 5.05
N GLN A 14 3.14 6.34 5.52
CA GLN A 14 4.43 5.85 5.05
C GLN A 14 4.65 4.37 5.44
N GLU A 15 4.25 3.99 6.66
CA GLU A 15 4.32 2.60 7.10
C GLU A 15 3.33 1.71 6.34
N ALA A 16 2.10 2.18 6.10
CA ALA A 16 1.11 1.47 5.31
C ALA A 16 1.59 1.23 3.88
N GLN A 17 2.18 2.24 3.24
CA GLN A 17 2.77 2.12 1.91
C GLN A 17 3.90 1.09 1.89
N GLY A 18 4.76 1.07 2.91
CA GLY A 18 5.81 0.05 3.05
C GLY A 18 5.25 -1.37 3.20
N LEU A 19 4.19 -1.55 3.99
CA LEU A 19 3.54 -2.84 4.21
C LEU A 19 2.83 -3.39 2.97
N LEU A 20 2.23 -2.51 2.18
CA LEU A 20 1.50 -2.87 0.96
C LEU A 20 2.39 -2.94 -0.29
N ARG A 21 3.69 -2.63 -0.16
CA ARG A 21 4.60 -2.66 -1.30
C ARG A 21 4.76 -4.10 -1.81
N PRO A 22 4.66 -4.34 -3.12
CA PRO A 22 4.90 -5.68 -3.66
C PRO A 22 6.38 -6.08 -3.50
N PRO A 23 6.70 -7.36 -3.76
CA PRO A 23 8.07 -7.84 -3.71
C PRO A 23 9.04 -6.98 -4.55
N PRO A 24 10.31 -6.85 -4.14
CA PRO A 24 11.27 -5.89 -4.76
C PRO A 24 11.58 -6.14 -6.24
N ASN A 25 11.21 -7.31 -6.77
CA ASN A 25 11.38 -7.67 -8.16
C ASN A 25 10.22 -7.21 -9.06
N HIS A 26 9.17 -6.61 -8.48
CA HIS A 26 8.07 -6.03 -9.24
C HIS A 26 8.46 -4.61 -9.66
N VAL A 27 8.57 -4.38 -10.97
CA VAL A 27 8.88 -3.06 -11.52
C VAL A 27 7.57 -2.27 -11.63
N PRO A 28 7.43 -1.10 -10.98
CA PRO A 28 6.23 -0.30 -11.10
C PRO A 28 6.14 0.39 -12.46
N SER A 29 4.91 0.63 -12.89
CA SER A 29 4.59 1.65 -13.88
C SER A 29 4.52 3.01 -13.17
N ILE A 30 4.92 4.09 -13.86
CA ILE A 30 4.72 5.45 -13.35
C ILE A 30 3.46 6.03 -13.98
N VAL A 31 2.51 6.42 -13.12
CA VAL A 31 1.28 7.11 -13.53
C VAL A 31 1.29 8.55 -13.05
N VAL A 32 0.68 9.46 -13.82
CA VAL A 32 0.57 10.88 -13.48
C VAL A 32 -0.87 11.23 -13.17
N ILE A 33 -1.14 11.68 -11.95
CA ILE A 33 -2.47 12.11 -11.50
C ILE A 33 -2.34 13.55 -11.01
N GLU A 34 -3.11 14.47 -11.58
CA GLU A 34 -3.08 15.90 -11.23
C GLU A 34 -1.68 16.55 -11.29
N GLY A 35 -0.79 16.03 -12.14
CA GLY A 35 0.59 16.52 -12.29
C GLY A 35 1.58 15.92 -11.28
N PHE A 36 1.16 14.98 -10.44
CA PHE A 36 2.01 14.24 -9.51
C PHE A 36 2.27 12.82 -10.02
N GLU A 37 3.51 12.35 -9.86
CA GLU A 37 3.94 11.00 -10.25
C GLU A 37 3.70 10.00 -9.13
N PHE A 38 3.17 8.82 -9.48
CA PHE A 38 2.91 7.71 -8.57
C PHE A 38 3.45 6.41 -9.15
N GLU A 39 3.98 5.56 -8.28
CA GLU A 39 4.30 4.17 -8.60
C GLU A 39 3.01 3.33 -8.55
N GLU A 40 2.61 2.76 -9.68
CA GLU A 40 1.52 1.79 -9.79
C GLU A 40 2.10 0.39 -10.01
N TYR A 41 1.57 -0.59 -9.31
CA TYR A 41 1.99 -1.99 -9.38
C TYR A 41 0.78 -2.85 -9.77
N GLU A 42 0.93 -3.73 -10.77
CA GLU A 42 -0.14 -4.66 -11.23
C GLU A 42 -0.29 -5.92 -10.36
#